data_AF-A0A3D1YGB4-F1
#
_entry.id   AF-A0A3D1YGB4-F1
#
_cell.length_a   1.000
_cell.length_b   1.000
_cell.length_c   1.000
_cell.angle_alpha   90.00
_cell.angle_beta   90.00
_cell.angle_gamma   90.00
#
_symmetry.space_group_name_H-M   'P 1'
#
loop_
_entity.id
_entity.type
_entity.pdbx_description
1 polymer ?
#
loop_
_entity_poly.entity_id
_entity_poly.type
_entity_poly.pdbx_seq_one_letter_code
_entity_poly.pdbx_strand_id
1 'polypeptide(L)' 'MLKEFLGKKIGMTQVFSEAGGLEPVTIIEAGPCSIVQVKT' A
#
# COMPACT_ATOMS: atom_id res chain seq x y z
N MET A 1 -6.91 1.67 -17.09
CA MET A 1 -5.58 1.21 -16.65
C MET A 1 -5.66 0.93 -15.17
N LEU A 2 -5.49 -0.33 -14.76
CA LEU A 2 -5.36 -0.69 -13.34
C LEU A 2 -3.91 -0.41 -12.92
N LYS A 3 -3.73 0.36 -11.85
CA LYS A 3 -2.42 0.64 -11.24
C LYS A 3 -2.29 -0.23 -10.00
N GLU A 4 -1.81 -1.44 -10.20
CA GLU A 4 -1.55 -2.40 -9.14
C GLU A 4 -0.05 -2.39 -8.79
N PHE A 5 0.26 -2.59 -7.51
CA PHE A 5 1.63 -2.70 -7.01
C PHE A 5 1.80 -4.01 -6.23
N LEU A 6 2.98 -4.61 -6.34
CA LEU A 6 3.39 -5.65 -5.40
C LEU A 6 3.84 -4.97 -4.11
N GLY A 7 3.45 -5.55 -2.98
CA GLY A 7 3.83 -5.03 -1.67
C GLY A 7 3.78 -6.11 -0.61
N LYS A 8 4.56 -5.92 0.46
CA LYS A 8 4.59 -6.81 1.62
C LYS A 8 3.79 -6.19 2.75
N LYS A 9 2.90 -6.96 3.39
CA LYS A 9 2.24 -6.55 4.63
C LYS A 9 3.28 -6.54 5.75
N ILE A 10 3.53 -5.36 6.32
CA ILE A 10 4.49 -5.18 7.42
C ILE A 10 3.80 -5.20 8.77
N GLY A 11 2.58 -4.67 8.84
CA GLY A 11 1.85 -4.63 10.09
C GLY A 11 0.61 -3.75 10.01
N MET A 12 0.10 -3.39 11.18
CA MET A 12 -1.07 -2.53 11.33
C MET A 12 -0.75 -1.47 12.39
N THR A 13 -1.22 -0.25 12.18
CA THR A 13 -1.12 0.87 13.12
C THR A 13 -2.41 1.69 13.06
N GLN A 14 -2.45 2.82 13.76
CA GLN A 14 -3.56 3.76 13.74
C GLN A 14 -3.03 5.17 13.43
N VAL A 15 -3.82 5.95 12.69
CA VAL A 15 -3.52 7.35 12.35
C VAL A 15 -4.69 8.23 12.75
N PHE A 16 -4.42 9.48 13.07
CA PHE A 16 -5.47 10.47 13.29
C PHE A 16 -5.84 11.12 11.96
N SER A 17 -7.13 11.14 11.63
CA SER A 17 -7.64 11.85 10.47
C SER A 17 -7.82 13.35 10.77
N GLU A 18 -7.93 14.15 9.71
CA GLU A 18 -8.08 15.62 9.85
C GLU A 18 -9.35 16.02 10.62
N ALA A 19 -10.36 15.16 10.65
CA ALA A 19 -11.59 15.32 11.43
C ALA A 19 -11.42 14.91 12.91
N GLY A 20 -10.22 14.53 13.35
CA GLY A 20 -9.92 14.10 14.71
C GLY A 20 -10.28 12.64 15.01
N GLY A 21 -10.67 11.85 14.01
CA GLY A 21 -10.97 10.43 14.16
C GLY A 21 -9.71 9.56 14.24
N LEU A 22 -9.79 8.42 14.91
CA LEU A 22 -8.71 7.44 14.97
C LEU A 22 -8.99 6.31 13.97
N GLU A 23 -8.18 6.21 12.92
CA GLU A 23 -8.37 5.27 11.83
C GLU A 23 -7.32 4.15 11.86
N PRO A 24 -7.72 2.86 11.94
CA PRO A 24 -6.80 1.75 11.84
C PRO A 24 -6.36 1.54 10.39
N VAL A 25 -5.05 1.42 10.17
CA VAL A 25 -4.43 1.30 8.84
C VAL A 25 -3.47 0.13 8.77
N THR A 26 -3.35 -0.48 7.59
CA THR A 26 -2.35 -1.53 7.31
C THR A 26 -1.15 -0.92 6.62
N ILE A 27 0.04 -1.21 7.13
CA ILE A 27 1.31 -0.75 6.55
C ILE A 27 1.73 -1.76 5.48
N ILE A 28 1.83 -1.28 4.24
CA ILE A 28 2.36 -2.04 3.10
C ILE A 28 3.69 -1.41 2.68
N GLU A 29 4.75 -2.22 2.65
CA GLU A 29 6.01 -1.85 2.01
C GLU A 29 5.91 -2.17 0.53
N ALA A 30 5.80 -1.13 -0.30
CA ALA A 30 5.89 -1.22 -1.75
C ALA A 30 7.25 -0.66 -2.19
N GLY A 31 8.12 -1.54 -2.69
CA GLY A 31 9.44 -1.17 -3.22
C GLY A 31 9.42 -1.00 -4.75
N PRO A 32 10.56 -0.66 -5.39
CA PRO A 32 10.61 -0.60 -6.85
C PRO A 32 10.27 -1.96 -7.44
N CYS A 33 9.09 -2.06 -8.05
CA CYS A 33 8.59 -3.27 -8.69
C CYS A 33 8.99 -3.24 -10.16
N SER A 34 10.06 -3.95 -10.53
CA SER A 34 10.49 -4.05 -11.92
C SER A 34 9.51 -4.90 -12.74
N ILE A 35 9.20 -4.46 -13.95
CA ILE A 35 8.35 -5.19 -14.88
C ILE A 35 9.19 -6.30 -15.51
N VAL A 36 8.83 -7.56 -15.27
CA VAL A 36 9.55 -8.72 -15.83
C VAL A 36 9.04 -9.12 -17.21
N GLN A 37 7.74 -8.92 -17.48
CA GLN A 37 7.11 -9.30 -18.74
C GLN A 37 5.88 -8.42 -18.99
N VAL A 38 5.72 -7.96 -20.23
CA VAL A 38 4.46 -7.41 -20.74
C VAL A 38 3.84 -8.47 -21.63
N LYS A 39 2.63 -8.93 -21.29
CA LYS A 39 1.85 -9.81 -22.16
C LYS A 39 0.99 -8.92 -23.06
N THR A 40 1.27 -8.97 -24.35
CA THR A 40 0.49 -8.32 -25.41
C THR A 40 -0.60 -9.24 -25.93
#